data_AF-A0A524MT66-F1
#
_entry.id   AF-A0A524MT66-F1
#
_cell.length_a   1.000
_cell.length_b   1.000
_cell.length_c   1.000
_cell.angle_alpha   90.00
_cell.angle_beta   90.00
_cell.angle_gamma   90.00
#
_symmetry.space_group_name_H-M   'P 1'
#
loop_
_entity.id
_entity.type
_entity.pdbx_description
1 polymer ?
#
loop_
_entity_poly.entity_id
_entity_poly.type
_entity_poly.pdbx_seq_one_letter_code
_entity_poly.pdbx_strand_id
1 'polypeptide(L)'
;MRSPVIFSESTLKDFTIQDLTIIQNGSPDNKGWNAIDLRGNNNGIRISNVKITDVTGACIAIRSFSDLIVEDCVMLDAFTGITVLGGSQGVIKNNRIVDMGGDGVFPQILSASIPVYHLSILDNYIENTGDTGIDITSNGQAPPHMNITASGNTLVNSHVRISNAIDVYFVGNTLRNGKSFIDVDSGAGRPINILIQGNKVDSARPCGIGLFGAENCVVIENEINMLSPSSSGTQSGISAAVWGDLLIEDNIIRNAADYGIDFGNWAIGNNHPVIRGNTITNFGVAGIFDNTKKQGPALIEHNTIQDTTKPYKSDYGIWTAYEDNKWTIKENVITAGSIAAIKAPSSTLTNNQLS
;
A
#
# COMPACT_ATOMS: atom_id res chain seq x y z
N MET A 1 32.34 20.53 -5.97
CA MET A 1 32.17 19.49 -4.95
C MET A 1 30.68 19.37 -4.67
N ARG A 2 30.14 18.15 -4.63
CA ARG A 2 28.75 17.89 -4.20
C ARG A 2 28.81 17.59 -2.70
N SER A 3 28.05 18.31 -1.89
CA SER A 3 28.01 18.13 -0.43
C SER A 3 26.61 18.42 0.11
N PRO A 4 26.26 17.94 1.31
CA PRO A 4 25.07 18.39 1.99
C PRO A 4 25.13 19.89 2.24
N VAL A 5 23.95 20.53 2.36
CA VAL A 5 23.84 21.94 2.73
C VAL A 5 23.86 22.07 4.25
N ILE A 6 23.12 21.20 4.94
CA ILE A 6 23.14 21.07 6.40
C ILE A 6 23.59 19.65 6.75
N PHE A 7 24.68 19.55 7.52
CA PHE A 7 25.32 18.29 7.84
C PHE A 7 25.72 18.22 9.31
N SER A 8 25.47 17.09 9.95
CA SER A 8 26.05 16.78 11.27
C SER A 8 26.36 15.30 11.39
N GLU A 9 27.58 14.95 11.81
CA GLU A 9 27.91 13.60 12.31
C GLU A 9 27.69 13.47 13.81
N SER A 10 27.51 14.59 14.52
CA SER A 10 27.29 14.61 15.95
C SER A 10 25.82 14.35 16.28
N THR A 11 25.60 13.79 17.48
CA THR A 11 24.27 13.74 18.10
C THR A 11 23.72 15.15 18.28
N LEU A 12 22.54 15.40 17.73
CA LEU A 12 21.79 16.62 17.94
C LEU A 12 20.65 16.38 18.93
N LYS A 13 20.40 17.37 19.77
CA LYS A 13 19.29 17.41 20.74
C LYS A 13 18.57 18.74 20.61
N ASP A 14 17.23 18.70 20.63
CA ASP A 14 16.38 19.89 20.61
C ASP A 14 16.74 20.86 19.47
N PHE A 15 16.99 20.29 18.28
CA PHE A 15 17.49 21.04 17.13
C PHE A 15 16.37 21.34 16.14
N THR A 16 16.23 22.62 15.80
CA THR A 16 15.17 23.10 14.91
C THR A 16 15.75 23.74 13.65
N ILE A 17 15.21 23.36 12.50
CA ILE A 17 15.42 23.99 11.20
C ILE A 17 14.07 24.52 10.74
N GLN A 18 13.93 25.83 10.56
CA GLN A 18 12.64 26.43 10.20
C GLN A 18 12.76 27.64 9.29
N ASP A 19 11.67 27.92 8.55
CA ASP A 19 11.45 29.17 7.79
C ASP A 19 12.57 29.50 6.78
N LEU A 20 13.01 28.52 6.00
CA LEU A 20 14.11 28.71 5.05
C LEU A 20 13.95 27.96 3.74
N THR A 21 14.71 28.40 2.73
CA THR A 21 14.82 27.74 1.43
C THR A 21 16.24 27.18 1.25
N ILE A 22 16.33 25.89 0.93
CA ILE A 22 17.56 25.17 0.61
C ILE A 22 17.55 24.84 -0.88
N ILE A 23 18.63 25.20 -1.57
CA ILE A 23 18.86 24.87 -2.99
C ILE A 23 20.24 24.22 -3.07
N GLN A 24 20.33 22.95 -3.45
CA GLN A 24 21.63 22.26 -3.59
C GLN A 24 22.25 22.49 -4.98
N ASN A 25 21.48 22.95 -5.97
CA ASN A 25 21.90 23.09 -7.39
C ASN A 25 22.44 21.75 -7.95
N GLY A 26 21.80 20.66 -7.55
CA GLY A 26 22.07 19.30 -7.98
C GLY A 26 21.03 18.78 -8.97
N SER A 27 21.29 17.58 -9.47
CA SER A 27 20.31 16.80 -10.23
C SER A 27 20.11 15.46 -9.53
N PRO A 28 18.87 14.95 -9.43
CA PRO A 28 18.56 13.68 -8.77
C PRO A 28 19.48 12.52 -9.20
N ASP A 29 20.07 11.83 -8.24
CA ASP A 29 21.02 10.73 -8.40
C ASP A 29 20.96 9.83 -7.15
N ASN A 30 20.82 8.51 -7.33
CA ASN A 30 20.75 7.56 -6.21
C ASN A 30 22.05 7.43 -5.40
N LYS A 31 23.14 8.05 -5.86
CA LYS A 31 24.42 8.18 -5.15
C LYS A 31 24.70 9.62 -4.70
N GLY A 32 23.69 10.49 -4.81
CA GLY A 32 23.77 11.89 -4.45
C GLY A 32 23.93 12.14 -2.95
N TRP A 33 24.29 13.38 -2.61
CA TRP A 33 24.32 13.86 -1.24
C TRP A 33 22.98 14.47 -0.86
N ASN A 34 22.52 14.19 0.36
CA ASN A 34 21.26 14.73 0.87
C ASN A 34 21.39 16.23 1.15
N ALA A 35 20.31 17.00 1.10
CA ALA A 35 20.35 18.43 1.42
C ALA A 35 20.50 18.68 2.93
N ILE A 36 19.67 18.01 3.73
CA ILE A 36 19.80 17.89 5.19
C ILE A 36 20.22 16.46 5.51
N ASP A 37 21.41 16.26 6.10
CA ASP A 37 21.94 14.94 6.46
C ASP A 37 22.40 14.95 7.94
N LEU A 38 21.53 14.47 8.83
CA LEU A 38 21.80 14.40 10.28
C LEU A 38 22.11 12.96 10.66
N ARG A 39 23.40 12.67 10.92
CA ARG A 39 23.91 11.31 11.06
C ARG A 39 24.11 10.81 12.50
N GLY A 40 24.04 11.70 13.49
CA GLY A 40 24.15 11.34 14.90
C GLY A 40 22.93 10.58 15.45
N ASN A 41 22.94 10.31 16.76
CA ASN A 41 21.78 9.79 17.47
C ASN A 41 20.87 10.95 17.85
N ASN A 42 19.97 11.32 16.95
CA ASN A 42 19.23 12.57 17.03
C ASN A 42 18.01 12.47 17.95
N ASN A 43 17.76 13.51 18.75
CA ASN A 43 16.61 13.58 19.65
C ASN A 43 15.94 14.96 19.59
N GLY A 44 14.61 15.01 19.55
CA GLY A 44 13.86 16.27 19.54
C GLY A 44 14.16 17.12 18.30
N ILE A 45 14.19 16.49 17.12
CA ILE A 45 14.48 17.19 15.86
C ILE A 45 13.19 17.74 15.27
N ARG A 46 13.20 19.02 14.91
CA ARG A 46 12.07 19.70 14.27
C ARG A 46 12.51 20.34 12.97
N ILE A 47 11.86 19.99 11.87
CA ILE A 47 12.06 20.61 10.55
C ILE A 47 10.70 21.08 10.07
N SER A 48 10.50 22.40 9.99
CA SER A 48 9.18 22.98 9.71
C SER A 48 9.24 24.15 8.73
N ASN A 49 8.26 24.26 7.84
CA ASN A 49 8.17 25.37 6.87
C ASN A 49 9.48 25.58 6.06
N VAL A 50 10.09 24.47 5.62
CA VAL A 50 11.32 24.48 4.82
C VAL A 50 11.00 24.12 3.38
N LYS A 51 11.52 24.91 2.43
CA LYS A 51 11.56 24.53 1.01
C LYS A 51 12.91 23.93 0.67
N ILE A 52 12.95 22.77 0.01
CA ILE A 52 14.17 22.10 -0.44
C ILE A 52 14.03 21.73 -1.93
N THR A 53 15.01 22.07 -2.76
CA THR A 53 14.96 21.79 -4.21
C THR A 53 16.33 21.53 -4.81
N ASP A 54 16.31 20.90 -5.99
CA ASP A 54 17.48 20.62 -6.83
C ASP A 54 18.51 19.78 -6.07
N VAL A 55 18.07 18.67 -5.48
CA VAL A 55 18.88 17.84 -4.60
C VAL A 55 19.34 16.59 -5.35
N THR A 56 20.60 16.22 -5.14
CA THR A 56 21.15 14.99 -5.70
C THR A 56 20.60 13.76 -4.99
N GLY A 57 20.74 13.67 -3.66
CA GLY A 57 20.22 12.57 -2.85
C GLY A 57 18.81 12.84 -2.29
N ALA A 58 18.63 12.62 -0.99
CA ALA A 58 17.38 12.93 -0.28
C ALA A 58 17.28 14.42 0.10
N CYS A 59 16.08 15.01 0.08
CA CYS A 59 15.88 16.34 0.66
C CYS A 59 16.17 16.32 2.17
N ILE A 60 15.64 15.34 2.88
CA ILE A 60 15.87 15.15 4.32
C ILE A 60 16.28 13.72 4.59
N ALA A 61 17.43 13.54 5.23
CA ALA A 61 17.90 12.26 5.75
C ALA A 61 18.25 12.38 7.24
N ILE A 62 17.47 11.69 8.09
CA ILE A 62 17.70 11.66 9.53
C ILE A 62 18.05 10.23 9.95
N ARG A 63 19.23 10.04 10.54
CA ARG A 63 19.65 8.76 11.10
C ARG A 63 19.29 8.70 12.58
N SER A 64 18.93 7.51 13.05
CA SER A 64 18.79 7.19 14.48
C SER A 64 18.07 8.27 15.29
N PHE A 65 16.77 8.46 15.01
CA PHE A 65 15.98 9.51 15.65
C PHE A 65 15.21 9.03 16.89
N SER A 66 14.85 9.96 17.76
CA SER A 66 13.88 9.80 18.84
C SER A 66 13.15 11.12 19.01
N ASP A 67 11.83 11.17 18.83
CA ASP A 67 11.07 12.43 18.73
C ASP A 67 11.53 13.29 17.53
N LEU A 68 10.96 12.99 16.36
CA LEU A 68 11.20 13.71 15.10
C LEU A 68 9.89 14.30 14.61
N ILE A 69 9.90 15.58 14.23
CA ILE A 69 8.84 16.17 13.41
C ILE A 69 9.42 16.78 12.13
N VAL A 70 8.84 16.39 11.01
CA VAL A 70 9.01 17.04 9.70
C VAL A 70 7.62 17.50 9.24
N GLU A 71 7.37 18.80 9.25
CA GLU A 71 6.04 19.35 8.95
C GLU A 71 6.06 20.53 8.00
N ASP A 72 4.99 20.70 7.23
CA ASP A 72 4.74 21.88 6.39
C ASP A 72 5.90 22.22 5.42
N CYS A 73 6.68 21.22 5.00
CA CYS A 73 7.82 21.41 4.10
C CYS A 73 7.42 21.21 2.63
N VAL A 74 8.16 21.85 1.72
CA VAL A 74 8.03 21.67 0.27
C VAL A 74 9.32 21.11 -0.30
N MET A 75 9.26 19.92 -0.88
CA MET A 75 10.42 19.19 -1.42
C MET A 75 10.20 18.92 -2.90
N LEU A 76 11.12 19.39 -3.74
CA LEU A 76 11.02 19.34 -5.20
C LEU A 76 12.33 18.78 -5.78
N ASP A 77 12.25 18.06 -6.90
CA ASP A 77 13.40 17.71 -7.74
C ASP A 77 14.58 17.10 -6.95
N ALA A 78 14.34 15.94 -6.32
CA ALA A 78 15.34 15.19 -5.55
C ALA A 78 15.33 13.70 -5.91
N PHE A 79 16.29 12.91 -5.42
CA PHE A 79 16.16 11.45 -5.53
C PHE A 79 15.13 10.91 -4.54
N THR A 80 15.20 11.33 -3.27
CA THR A 80 14.22 10.94 -2.24
C THR A 80 13.68 12.19 -1.55
N GLY A 81 12.39 12.21 -1.17
CA GLY A 81 11.86 13.32 -0.38
C GLY A 81 12.41 13.27 1.04
N ILE A 82 11.85 12.37 1.84
CA ILE A 82 12.24 12.18 3.25
C ILE A 82 12.65 10.75 3.46
N THR A 83 13.85 10.54 4.02
CA THR A 83 14.25 9.23 4.53
C THR A 83 14.63 9.33 6.00
N VAL A 84 14.13 8.38 6.78
CA VAL A 84 14.46 8.23 8.19
C VAL A 84 15.08 6.85 8.39
N LEU A 85 16.30 6.83 8.93
CA LEU A 85 17.15 5.65 8.91
C LEU A 85 17.30 5.11 10.34
N GLY A 86 16.31 4.33 10.76
CA GLY A 86 16.14 3.83 12.12
C GLY A 86 15.77 4.90 13.15
N GLY A 87 15.01 4.53 14.18
CA GLY A 87 14.59 5.46 15.24
C GLY A 87 13.11 5.37 15.56
N SER A 88 12.60 6.31 16.36
CA SER A 88 11.20 6.29 16.78
C SER A 88 10.54 7.58 17.18
N GLN A 89 9.22 7.48 17.31
CA GLN A 89 8.34 8.59 17.69
C GLN A 89 8.50 9.71 16.67
N GLY A 90 8.23 9.37 15.41
CA GLY A 90 8.37 10.29 14.28
C GLY A 90 7.02 10.76 13.78
N VAL A 91 6.95 11.99 13.32
CA VAL A 91 5.80 12.55 12.63
C VAL A 91 6.29 13.25 11.36
N ILE A 92 5.84 12.77 10.21
CA ILE A 92 6.05 13.39 8.90
C ILE A 92 4.67 13.82 8.41
N LYS A 93 4.37 15.13 8.44
CA LYS A 93 3.02 15.59 8.13
C LYS A 93 2.90 16.85 7.30
N ASN A 94 1.80 17.02 6.58
CA ASN A 94 1.49 18.23 5.81
C ASN A 94 2.60 18.64 4.81
N ASN A 95 3.45 17.71 4.37
CA ASN A 95 4.52 18.02 3.43
C ASN A 95 4.02 17.90 2.00
N ARG A 96 4.59 18.71 1.11
CA ARG A 96 4.43 18.59 -0.34
C ARG A 96 5.72 18.07 -0.95
N ILE A 97 5.70 16.84 -1.46
CA ILE A 97 6.85 16.12 -2.02
C ILE A 97 6.57 15.81 -3.49
N VAL A 98 7.28 16.42 -4.42
CA VAL A 98 6.94 16.37 -5.85
C VAL A 98 8.17 16.15 -6.72
N ASP A 99 8.04 15.29 -7.73
CA ASP A 99 9.06 15.01 -8.75
C ASP A 99 10.33 14.38 -8.14
N MET A 100 10.15 13.24 -7.48
CA MET A 100 11.25 12.46 -6.89
C MET A 100 11.75 11.39 -7.88
N GLY A 101 13.08 11.25 -8.02
CA GLY A 101 13.69 10.20 -8.84
C GLY A 101 13.55 8.77 -8.27
N GLY A 102 13.33 8.67 -6.96
CA GLY A 102 13.09 7.45 -6.18
C GLY A 102 11.82 7.64 -5.34
N ASP A 103 11.92 7.52 -4.01
CA ASP A 103 10.77 7.52 -3.11
C ASP A 103 10.34 8.90 -2.58
N GLY A 104 9.06 9.06 -2.26
CA GLY A 104 8.56 10.23 -1.54
C GLY A 104 8.96 10.21 -0.07
N VAL A 105 8.45 9.23 0.69
CA VAL A 105 8.79 8.99 2.09
C VAL A 105 9.28 7.56 2.26
N PHE A 106 10.51 7.39 2.73
CA PHE A 106 11.18 6.10 2.83
C PHE A 106 11.85 5.89 4.21
N PRO A 107 11.12 5.35 5.20
CA PRO A 107 11.72 4.70 6.35
C PRO A 107 12.65 3.58 5.90
N GLN A 108 13.93 3.67 6.28
CA GLN A 108 14.96 2.73 5.87
C GLN A 108 15.74 2.21 7.10
N ILE A 109 16.42 1.08 6.93
CA ILE A 109 17.43 0.60 7.88
C ILE A 109 18.84 0.88 7.34
N LEU A 110 19.65 1.58 8.13
CA LEU A 110 21.05 1.92 7.80
C LEU A 110 22.06 0.79 8.02
N SER A 111 21.74 -0.10 8.94
CA SER A 111 22.57 -1.21 9.40
C SER A 111 21.66 -2.17 10.15
N ALA A 112 21.97 -3.47 10.16
CA ALA A 112 21.13 -4.59 10.60
C ALA A 112 20.53 -4.56 12.04
N SER A 113 20.52 -3.43 12.74
CA SER A 113 20.18 -3.33 14.16
C SER A 113 19.01 -2.43 14.55
N ILE A 114 18.66 -1.37 13.81
CA ILE A 114 17.64 -0.40 14.28
C ILE A 114 16.53 -0.21 13.23
N PRO A 115 15.35 -0.84 13.43
CA PRO A 115 14.17 -0.52 12.63
C PRO A 115 13.60 0.86 13.00
N VAL A 116 12.73 1.37 12.14
CA VAL A 116 11.84 2.48 12.46
C VAL A 116 10.63 1.94 13.23
N TYR A 117 10.28 2.59 14.35
CA TYR A 117 9.11 2.24 15.16
C TYR A 117 8.30 3.47 15.58
N HIS A 118 6.97 3.38 15.62
CA HIS A 118 6.09 4.51 15.98
C HIS A 118 6.31 5.74 15.08
N LEU A 119 6.12 5.58 13.77
CA LEU A 119 6.17 6.66 12.79
C LEU A 119 4.76 6.95 12.27
N SER A 120 4.37 8.22 12.30
CA SER A 120 3.15 8.71 11.66
C SER A 120 3.50 9.49 10.40
N ILE A 121 2.91 9.11 9.27
CA ILE A 121 3.03 9.79 7.97
C ILE A 121 1.63 10.32 7.63
N LEU A 122 1.38 11.61 7.88
CA LEU A 122 0.03 12.17 7.95
C LEU A 122 -0.19 13.30 6.94
N ASP A 123 -1.29 13.28 6.20
CA ASP A 123 -1.76 14.43 5.42
C ASP A 123 -0.72 15.00 4.44
N ASN A 124 0.20 14.17 3.94
CA ASN A 124 1.20 14.60 2.96
C ASN A 124 0.63 14.54 1.54
N TYR A 125 1.06 15.46 0.70
CA TYR A 125 0.85 15.43 -0.74
C TYR A 125 2.13 14.92 -1.42
N ILE A 126 2.05 13.78 -2.09
CA ILE A 126 3.18 13.12 -2.75
C ILE A 126 2.82 12.90 -4.23
N GLU A 127 3.64 13.40 -5.14
CA GLU A 127 3.36 13.35 -6.57
C GLU A 127 4.61 13.01 -7.40
N ASN A 128 4.42 12.20 -8.44
CA ASN A 128 5.44 11.87 -9.44
C ASN A 128 6.74 11.33 -8.83
N THR A 129 6.63 10.18 -8.17
CA THR A 129 7.81 9.45 -7.66
C THR A 129 8.29 8.42 -8.67
N GLY A 130 9.61 8.20 -8.70
CA GLY A 130 10.25 7.23 -9.59
C GLY A 130 10.07 5.77 -9.15
N ASP A 131 10.09 5.52 -7.83
CA ASP A 131 9.73 4.22 -7.23
C ASP A 131 8.38 4.34 -6.51
N THR A 132 8.36 4.58 -5.19
CA THR A 132 7.12 4.65 -4.40
C THR A 132 6.80 6.07 -3.92
N GLY A 133 5.53 6.32 -3.62
CA GLY A 133 5.14 7.50 -2.82
C GLY A 133 5.53 7.33 -1.36
N ILE A 134 5.18 6.17 -0.79
CA ILE A 134 5.51 5.76 0.57
C ILE A 134 6.06 4.33 0.51
N ASP A 135 7.31 4.13 0.92
CA ASP A 135 7.93 2.80 1.02
C ASP A 135 8.17 2.43 2.50
N ILE A 136 7.34 1.56 3.06
CA ILE A 136 7.55 1.00 4.40
C ILE A 136 8.21 -0.37 4.23
N THR A 137 9.45 -0.36 3.74
CA THR A 137 10.24 -1.59 3.52
C THR A 137 11.48 -1.65 4.40
N SER A 138 11.54 -2.69 5.23
CA SER A 138 12.79 -3.10 5.87
C SER A 138 13.51 -4.16 5.03
N ASN A 139 14.84 -4.10 4.94
CA ASN A 139 15.64 -5.16 4.28
C ASN A 139 15.41 -6.51 4.98
N GLY A 140 15.28 -7.62 4.24
CA GLY A 140 15.02 -8.95 4.80
C GLY A 140 16.09 -9.57 5.68
N GLN A 141 17.27 -8.95 5.76
CA GLN A 141 18.30 -9.30 6.76
C GLN A 141 18.20 -8.47 8.04
N ALA A 142 17.23 -7.55 8.13
CA ALA A 142 17.06 -6.64 9.23
C ALA A 142 15.67 -6.82 9.89
N PRO A 143 15.53 -6.41 11.17
CA PRO A 143 14.24 -6.45 11.84
C PRO A 143 13.17 -5.63 11.09
N PRO A 144 11.90 -6.02 11.17
CA PRO A 144 10.82 -5.31 10.49
C PRO A 144 10.60 -3.91 11.07
N HIS A 145 10.08 -3.00 10.24
CA HIS A 145 9.50 -1.74 10.72
C HIS A 145 8.22 -2.03 11.51
N MET A 146 7.92 -1.24 12.55
CA MET A 146 6.82 -1.58 13.48
C MET A 146 5.96 -0.38 13.84
N ASN A 147 4.65 -0.59 13.96
CA ASN A 147 3.69 0.43 14.40
C ASN A 147 3.79 1.71 13.56
N ILE A 148 3.60 1.56 12.25
CA ILE A 148 3.67 2.67 11.30
C ILE A 148 2.24 3.02 10.87
N THR A 149 1.87 4.28 11.00
CA THR A 149 0.57 4.78 10.53
C THR A 149 0.80 5.73 9.37
N ALA A 150 0.18 5.45 8.22
CA ALA A 150 0.11 6.36 7.10
C ALA A 150 -1.36 6.72 6.86
N SER A 151 -1.72 7.98 7.11
CA SER A 151 -3.12 8.40 7.08
C SER A 151 -3.35 9.76 6.43
N GLY A 152 -4.47 9.91 5.71
CA GLY A 152 -4.85 11.17 5.09
C GLY A 152 -3.95 11.64 3.93
N ASN A 153 -2.97 10.83 3.51
CA ASN A 153 -2.05 11.23 2.46
C ASN A 153 -2.72 11.20 1.09
N THR A 154 -2.31 12.12 0.21
CA THR A 154 -2.66 12.12 -1.20
C THR A 154 -1.46 11.74 -2.04
N LEU A 155 -1.53 10.61 -2.74
CA LEU A 155 -0.49 10.10 -3.63
C LEU A 155 -0.98 10.21 -5.09
N VAL A 156 -0.21 10.88 -5.93
CA VAL A 156 -0.53 11.12 -7.34
C VAL A 156 0.56 10.55 -8.24
N ASN A 157 0.20 9.63 -9.14
CA ASN A 157 1.17 8.96 -10.02
C ASN A 157 2.30 8.27 -9.23
N SER A 158 1.94 7.74 -8.07
CA SER A 158 2.79 7.06 -7.10
C SER A 158 2.03 5.88 -6.51
N HIS A 159 2.77 4.87 -6.04
CA HIS A 159 2.22 3.69 -5.35
C HIS A 159 2.75 3.59 -3.92
N VAL A 160 2.23 2.64 -3.15
CA VAL A 160 2.68 2.33 -1.79
C VAL A 160 3.30 0.95 -1.79
N ARG A 161 4.40 0.78 -1.07
CA ARG A 161 4.99 -0.53 -0.78
C ARG A 161 5.07 -0.74 0.73
N ILE A 162 4.67 -1.91 1.19
CA ILE A 162 4.80 -2.37 2.57
C ILE A 162 5.44 -3.75 2.52
N SER A 163 6.72 -3.85 2.92
CA SER A 163 7.44 -5.12 2.97
C SER A 163 8.23 -5.24 4.28
N ASN A 164 8.29 -6.45 4.85
CA ASN A 164 8.97 -6.71 6.12
C ASN A 164 8.63 -5.68 7.21
N ALA A 165 7.33 -5.54 7.49
CA ALA A 165 6.80 -4.59 8.46
C ALA A 165 5.70 -5.26 9.31
N ILE A 166 5.55 -4.83 10.55
CA ILE A 166 4.55 -5.35 11.49
C ILE A 166 3.69 -4.19 11.99
N ASP A 167 2.39 -4.42 12.14
CA ASP A 167 1.44 -3.44 12.67
C ASP A 167 1.48 -2.14 11.85
N VAL A 168 1.11 -2.25 10.57
CA VAL A 168 1.02 -1.10 9.66
C VAL A 168 -0.44 -0.74 9.42
N TYR A 169 -0.76 0.54 9.65
CA TYR A 169 -2.10 1.09 9.48
C TYR A 169 -2.10 2.09 8.33
N PHE A 170 -2.66 1.69 7.19
CA PHE A 170 -2.79 2.52 6.00
C PHE A 170 -4.25 2.98 5.85
N VAL A 171 -4.57 4.17 6.36
CA VAL A 171 -5.96 4.59 6.65
C VAL A 171 -6.35 5.91 6.00
N GLY A 172 -7.42 5.92 5.21
CA GLY A 172 -8.02 7.17 4.71
C GLY A 172 -7.17 7.91 3.68
N ASN A 173 -6.30 7.21 2.95
CA ASN A 173 -5.44 7.83 1.94
C ASN A 173 -6.13 7.88 0.58
N THR A 174 -5.73 8.84 -0.26
CA THR A 174 -6.18 8.96 -1.66
C THR A 174 -5.03 8.66 -2.60
N LEU A 175 -5.21 7.67 -3.47
CA LEU A 175 -4.26 7.21 -4.48
C LEU A 175 -4.88 7.47 -5.85
N ARG A 176 -4.23 8.23 -6.73
CA ARG A 176 -4.81 8.59 -8.04
C ARG A 176 -3.79 8.72 -9.18
N ASN A 177 -4.27 8.56 -10.41
CA ASN A 177 -3.56 8.74 -11.68
C ASN A 177 -2.56 7.62 -12.05
N GLY A 178 -3.09 6.46 -12.44
CA GLY A 178 -2.50 5.51 -13.40
C GLY A 178 -1.37 4.60 -12.92
N LYS A 179 -0.60 5.02 -11.91
CA LYS A 179 0.42 4.22 -11.22
C LYS A 179 0.07 3.90 -9.77
N SER A 180 -1.16 4.17 -9.35
CA SER A 180 -1.49 4.20 -7.92
C SER A 180 -2.15 2.92 -7.46
N PHE A 181 -1.43 2.16 -6.64
CA PHE A 181 -1.89 0.93 -6.00
C PHE A 181 -1.21 0.77 -4.63
N ILE A 182 -1.75 -0.12 -3.81
CA ILE A 182 -1.16 -0.50 -2.53
C ILE A 182 -0.57 -1.90 -2.68
N ASP A 183 0.75 -2.02 -2.53
CA ASP A 183 1.48 -3.27 -2.59
C ASP A 183 1.94 -3.69 -1.20
N VAL A 184 1.46 -4.84 -0.73
CA VAL A 184 1.90 -5.45 0.52
C VAL A 184 2.53 -6.78 0.18
N ASP A 185 3.86 -6.83 0.07
CA ASP A 185 4.57 -7.97 -0.48
C ASP A 185 5.63 -8.54 0.47
N SER A 186 5.90 -9.84 0.34
CA SER A 186 6.92 -10.53 1.13
C SER A 186 8.33 -10.51 0.51
N GLY A 187 8.59 -9.67 -0.48
CA GLY A 187 9.85 -9.63 -1.24
C GLY A 187 11.05 -9.27 -0.37
N ALA A 188 10.88 -8.32 0.54
CA ALA A 188 11.89 -8.00 1.55
C ALA A 188 11.68 -8.78 2.86
N GLY A 189 10.63 -9.59 2.99
CA GLY A 189 10.25 -10.25 4.23
C GLY A 189 8.76 -10.07 4.50
N ARG A 190 8.18 -10.97 5.29
CA ARG A 190 6.72 -11.06 5.47
C ARG A 190 6.15 -9.85 6.23
N PRO A 191 5.20 -9.10 5.66
CA PRO A 191 4.40 -8.14 6.40
C PRO A 191 3.40 -8.86 7.31
N ILE A 192 3.19 -8.38 8.53
CA ILE A 192 2.28 -8.99 9.53
C ILE A 192 1.37 -7.93 10.13
N ASN A 193 0.09 -8.25 10.36
CA ASN A 193 -0.90 -7.36 10.99
C ASN A 193 -1.06 -6.05 10.22
N ILE A 194 -1.53 -6.16 8.98
CA ILE A 194 -1.68 -5.02 8.08
C ILE A 194 -3.15 -4.62 7.99
N LEU A 195 -3.45 -3.36 8.33
CA LEU A 195 -4.77 -2.75 8.16
C LEU A 195 -4.74 -1.77 6.99
N ILE A 196 -5.63 -2.00 6.02
CA ILE A 196 -5.89 -1.09 4.91
C ILE A 196 -7.36 -0.67 4.99
N GLN A 197 -7.61 0.56 5.46
CA GLN A 197 -8.97 1.02 5.76
C GLN A 197 -9.32 2.34 5.10
N GLY A 198 -10.52 2.46 4.54
CA GLY A 198 -11.08 3.75 4.15
C GLY A 198 -10.32 4.47 3.03
N ASN A 199 -9.46 3.76 2.29
CA ASN A 199 -8.64 4.38 1.24
C ASN A 199 -9.45 4.50 -0.05
N LYS A 200 -9.15 5.55 -0.82
CA LYS A 200 -9.65 5.74 -2.17
C LYS A 200 -8.54 5.48 -3.17
N VAL A 201 -8.64 4.39 -3.92
CA VAL A 201 -7.69 4.01 -4.95
C VAL A 201 -8.35 4.21 -6.32
N ASP A 202 -8.12 5.38 -6.89
CA ASP A 202 -8.56 5.73 -8.24
C ASP A 202 -7.45 5.39 -9.23
N SER A 203 -7.80 4.68 -10.30
CA SER A 203 -6.88 4.44 -11.43
C SER A 203 -5.74 3.46 -11.18
N ALA A 204 -6.02 2.35 -10.47
CA ALA A 204 -5.01 1.34 -10.19
C ALA A 204 -4.70 0.41 -11.36
N ARG A 205 -3.42 0.02 -11.49
CA ARG A 205 -2.89 -0.99 -12.42
C ARG A 205 -1.62 -1.62 -11.83
N PRO A 206 -1.42 -2.95 -11.87
CA PRO A 206 -2.36 -4.00 -12.29
C PRO A 206 -3.35 -4.43 -11.18
N CYS A 207 -3.14 -4.04 -9.93
CA CYS A 207 -4.01 -4.36 -8.80
C CYS A 207 -4.39 -3.08 -8.06
N GLY A 208 -5.55 -3.02 -7.41
CA GLY A 208 -5.89 -1.93 -6.48
C GLY A 208 -5.14 -2.09 -5.16
N ILE A 209 -5.35 -3.24 -4.51
CA ILE A 209 -4.68 -3.64 -3.27
C ILE A 209 -4.14 -5.06 -3.45
N GLY A 210 -2.82 -5.21 -3.44
CA GLY A 210 -2.13 -6.48 -3.46
C GLY A 210 -1.66 -6.89 -2.06
N LEU A 211 -1.99 -8.11 -1.65
CA LEU A 211 -1.48 -8.76 -0.44
C LEU A 211 -0.70 -10.01 -0.86
N PHE A 212 0.59 -9.90 -1.12
CA PHE A 212 1.43 -10.96 -1.70
C PHE A 212 2.41 -11.53 -0.67
N GLY A 213 1.92 -12.46 0.15
CA GLY A 213 2.70 -13.15 1.17
C GLY A 213 2.66 -12.49 2.55
N ALA A 214 1.73 -11.56 2.77
CA ALA A 214 1.46 -10.94 4.07
C ALA A 214 0.78 -11.92 5.04
N GLU A 215 0.69 -11.59 6.32
CA GLU A 215 0.04 -12.38 7.37
C GLU A 215 -0.91 -11.53 8.20
N ASN A 216 -2.08 -12.07 8.55
CA ASN A 216 -3.10 -11.40 9.36
C ASN A 216 -3.48 -10.02 8.80
N CYS A 217 -4.27 -9.99 7.73
CA CYS A 217 -4.58 -8.76 7.01
C CYS A 217 -6.07 -8.39 7.12
N VAL A 218 -6.33 -7.10 7.21
CA VAL A 218 -7.67 -6.52 7.23
C VAL A 218 -7.77 -5.45 6.16
N VAL A 219 -8.71 -5.62 5.22
CA VAL A 219 -8.97 -4.69 4.12
C VAL A 219 -10.43 -4.27 4.17
N ILE A 220 -10.70 -3.07 4.68
CA ILE A 220 -12.07 -2.63 4.97
C ILE A 220 -12.42 -1.25 4.47
N GLU A 221 -13.67 -1.05 4.05
CA GLU A 221 -14.23 0.27 3.71
C GLU A 221 -13.44 1.02 2.61
N ASN A 222 -12.70 0.31 1.74
CA ASN A 222 -11.94 0.95 0.67
C ASN A 222 -12.80 1.16 -0.58
N GLU A 223 -12.56 2.25 -1.30
CA GLU A 223 -13.12 2.49 -2.63
C GLU A 223 -12.03 2.28 -3.68
N ILE A 224 -12.22 1.30 -4.57
CA ILE A 224 -11.26 0.91 -5.60
C ILE A 224 -11.92 1.06 -6.97
N ASN A 225 -11.42 2.01 -7.77
CA ASN A 225 -11.86 2.25 -9.12
C ASN A 225 -10.74 1.87 -10.10
N MET A 226 -10.89 0.73 -10.77
CA MET A 226 -9.90 0.23 -11.71
C MET A 226 -10.01 0.94 -13.07
N LEU A 227 -8.87 1.22 -13.70
CA LEU A 227 -8.84 1.63 -15.10
C LEU A 227 -8.64 0.42 -16.00
N SER A 228 -9.27 0.44 -17.18
CA SER A 228 -9.03 -0.58 -18.22
C SER A 228 -7.52 -0.81 -18.40
N PRO A 229 -7.07 -2.07 -18.51
CA PRO A 229 -5.65 -2.38 -18.49
C PRO A 229 -4.99 -1.86 -19.78
N SER A 230 -3.73 -1.39 -19.68
CA SER A 230 -2.94 -0.98 -20.85
C SER A 230 -2.26 -2.16 -21.58
N SER A 231 -2.30 -3.35 -20.99
CA SER A 231 -1.69 -4.58 -21.51
C SER A 231 -2.53 -5.80 -21.11
N SER A 232 -2.25 -6.96 -21.70
CA SER A 232 -2.99 -8.21 -21.49
C SER A 232 -2.73 -8.90 -20.14
N GLY A 233 -2.40 -8.15 -19.08
CA GLY A 233 -2.15 -8.69 -17.75
C GLY A 233 -3.44 -8.84 -16.94
N THR A 234 -3.47 -9.82 -16.05
CA THR A 234 -4.55 -9.99 -15.07
C THR A 234 -4.68 -8.74 -14.20
N GLN A 235 -5.90 -8.22 -14.05
CA GLN A 235 -6.22 -7.10 -13.19
C GLN A 235 -7.29 -7.47 -12.16
N SER A 236 -7.01 -7.11 -10.91
CA SER A 236 -7.90 -7.34 -9.78
C SER A 236 -8.11 -6.06 -8.97
N GLY A 237 -9.30 -5.90 -8.38
CA GLY A 237 -9.51 -4.86 -7.37
C GLY A 237 -8.68 -5.14 -6.12
N ILE A 238 -8.86 -6.32 -5.55
CA ILE A 238 -8.05 -6.85 -4.45
C ILE A 238 -7.49 -8.20 -4.88
N SER A 239 -6.18 -8.39 -4.71
CA SER A 239 -5.52 -9.67 -4.93
C SER A 239 -4.87 -10.12 -3.63
N ALA A 240 -5.19 -11.32 -3.16
CA ALA A 240 -4.84 -11.77 -1.82
C ALA A 240 -4.20 -13.16 -1.81
N ALA A 241 -2.96 -13.19 -1.36
CA ALA A 241 -2.16 -14.34 -1.03
C ALA A 241 -1.62 -14.11 0.39
N VAL A 242 -2.44 -14.40 1.40
CA VAL A 242 -2.14 -14.09 2.81
C VAL A 242 -1.82 -15.38 3.58
N TRP A 243 -1.11 -15.29 4.70
CA TRP A 243 -0.97 -16.32 5.73
C TRP A 243 -1.92 -16.00 6.90
N GLY A 244 -2.59 -17.00 7.45
CA GLY A 244 -3.43 -16.82 8.64
C GLY A 244 -4.76 -16.13 8.31
N ASP A 245 -5.15 -15.17 9.14
CA ASP A 245 -6.48 -14.55 9.05
C ASP A 245 -6.52 -13.46 7.97
N LEU A 246 -7.63 -13.42 7.23
CA LEU A 246 -7.89 -12.38 6.24
C LEU A 246 -9.35 -11.95 6.32
N LEU A 247 -9.56 -10.65 6.55
CA LEU A 247 -10.87 -10.01 6.48
C LEU A 247 -10.89 -9.02 5.31
N ILE A 248 -11.84 -9.20 4.39
CA ILE A 248 -12.15 -8.25 3.31
C ILE A 248 -13.61 -7.83 3.46
N GLU A 249 -13.86 -6.62 3.95
CA GLU A 249 -15.21 -6.20 4.35
C GLU A 249 -15.59 -4.79 3.88
N ASP A 250 -16.83 -4.62 3.44
CA ASP A 250 -17.44 -3.32 3.10
C ASP A 250 -16.65 -2.48 2.07
N ASN A 251 -15.88 -3.13 1.19
CA ASN A 251 -15.16 -2.45 0.12
C ASN A 251 -16.08 -2.23 -1.10
N ILE A 252 -15.85 -1.15 -1.83
CA ILE A 252 -16.47 -0.89 -3.12
C ILE A 252 -15.43 -1.05 -4.22
N ILE A 253 -15.64 -2.00 -5.13
CA ILE A 253 -14.71 -2.34 -6.21
C ILE A 253 -15.42 -2.16 -7.55
N ARG A 254 -14.81 -1.41 -8.47
CA ARG A 254 -15.40 -1.12 -9.78
C ARG A 254 -14.44 -1.36 -10.93
N ASN A 255 -14.99 -1.85 -12.04
CA ASN A 255 -14.37 -1.86 -13.37
C ASN A 255 -13.09 -2.69 -13.49
N ALA A 256 -12.91 -3.72 -12.65
CA ALA A 256 -11.75 -4.60 -12.76
C ALA A 256 -11.76 -5.36 -14.09
N ALA A 257 -10.62 -5.47 -14.78
CA ALA A 257 -10.60 -6.16 -16.07
C ALA A 257 -10.95 -7.64 -15.94
N ASP A 258 -10.52 -8.29 -14.86
CA ASP A 258 -10.69 -9.73 -14.64
C ASP A 258 -11.46 -10.00 -13.35
N TYR A 259 -10.92 -9.59 -12.19
CA TYR A 259 -11.44 -10.02 -10.90
C TYR A 259 -11.80 -8.87 -9.97
N GLY A 260 -12.93 -8.96 -9.27
CA GLY A 260 -13.17 -8.04 -8.15
C GLY A 260 -12.19 -8.31 -7.01
N ILE A 261 -12.26 -9.54 -6.48
CA ILE A 261 -11.36 -10.08 -5.46
C ILE A 261 -10.81 -11.41 -5.98
N ASP A 262 -9.50 -11.61 -5.95
CA ASP A 262 -8.87 -12.87 -6.34
C ASP A 262 -7.87 -13.42 -5.33
N PHE A 263 -7.72 -14.75 -5.32
CA PHE A 263 -6.75 -15.50 -4.52
C PHE A 263 -5.66 -16.16 -5.38
N GLY A 264 -5.20 -15.45 -6.42
CA GLY A 264 -4.39 -16.00 -7.50
C GLY A 264 -3.08 -16.67 -7.08
N ASN A 265 -2.85 -17.91 -7.56
CA ASN A 265 -1.54 -18.57 -7.74
C ASN A 265 -0.64 -18.90 -6.53
N TRP A 266 -1.05 -18.65 -5.29
CA TRP A 266 -0.21 -18.91 -4.11
C TRP A 266 -0.93 -19.78 -3.09
N ALA A 267 -0.58 -21.08 -3.06
CA ALA A 267 -1.08 -22.04 -2.07
C ALA A 267 -0.46 -21.78 -0.69
N ILE A 268 -0.99 -20.76 -0.02
CA ILE A 268 -0.61 -20.43 1.33
C ILE A 268 -1.58 -21.17 2.25
N GLY A 269 -1.22 -22.41 2.60
CA GLY A 269 -2.12 -23.32 3.31
C GLY A 269 -2.57 -22.77 4.68
N ASN A 270 -3.81 -23.09 5.05
CA ASN A 270 -4.51 -22.73 6.31
C ASN A 270 -4.96 -21.27 6.43
N ASN A 271 -5.48 -20.68 5.36
CA ASN A 271 -6.16 -19.39 5.45
C ASN A 271 -7.64 -19.56 5.79
N HIS A 272 -8.18 -18.56 6.49
CA HIS A 272 -9.59 -18.46 6.81
C HIS A 272 -10.16 -17.11 6.31
N PRO A 273 -10.23 -16.89 4.99
CA PRO A 273 -10.72 -15.63 4.46
C PRO A 273 -12.21 -15.46 4.78
N VAL A 274 -12.54 -14.30 5.33
CA VAL A 274 -13.91 -13.79 5.49
C VAL A 274 -14.09 -12.64 4.52
N ILE A 275 -15.02 -12.78 3.59
CA ILE A 275 -15.33 -11.79 2.56
C ILE A 275 -16.80 -11.39 2.71
N ARG A 276 -17.05 -10.17 3.18
CA ARG A 276 -18.43 -9.76 3.48
C ARG A 276 -18.77 -8.31 3.21
N GLY A 277 -20.04 -8.03 2.89
CA GLY A 277 -20.51 -6.65 2.71
C GLY A 277 -19.93 -5.89 1.51
N ASN A 278 -19.10 -6.53 0.69
CA ASN A 278 -18.45 -5.84 -0.42
C ASN A 278 -19.43 -5.58 -1.57
N THR A 279 -19.26 -4.45 -2.25
CA THR A 279 -19.96 -4.11 -3.50
C THR A 279 -18.98 -4.18 -4.67
N ILE A 280 -19.15 -5.17 -5.54
CA ILE A 280 -18.29 -5.42 -6.70
C ILE A 280 -19.09 -5.18 -7.98
N THR A 281 -18.67 -4.22 -8.80
CA THR A 281 -19.39 -3.84 -10.02
C THR A 281 -18.51 -3.86 -11.25
N ASN A 282 -19.04 -4.40 -12.36
CA ASN A 282 -18.40 -4.45 -13.68
C ASN A 282 -17.00 -5.09 -13.66
N PHE A 283 -16.94 -6.40 -13.79
CA PHE A 283 -15.71 -7.18 -13.84
C PHE A 283 -15.72 -8.14 -15.04
N GLY A 284 -14.56 -8.60 -15.50
CA GLY A 284 -14.49 -9.38 -16.75
C GLY A 284 -14.62 -10.88 -16.59
N VAL A 285 -14.08 -11.49 -15.54
CA VAL A 285 -14.11 -12.95 -15.36
C VAL A 285 -14.99 -13.32 -14.17
N ALA A 286 -14.64 -12.85 -12.98
CA ALA A 286 -15.40 -13.17 -11.76
C ALA A 286 -15.38 -12.06 -10.72
N GLY A 287 -16.49 -11.91 -9.97
CA GLY A 287 -16.55 -10.96 -8.87
C GLY A 287 -15.63 -11.39 -7.73
N ILE A 288 -15.74 -12.66 -7.31
CA ILE A 288 -14.84 -13.30 -6.35
C ILE A 288 -14.30 -14.58 -6.96
N PHE A 289 -12.97 -14.73 -6.98
CA PHE A 289 -12.29 -15.81 -7.68
C PHE A 289 -11.20 -16.49 -6.86
N ASP A 290 -11.10 -17.80 -7.00
CA ASP A 290 -10.00 -18.59 -6.46
C ASP A 290 -9.57 -19.71 -7.43
N ASN A 291 -8.29 -19.67 -7.81
CA ASN A 291 -7.61 -20.71 -8.59
C ASN A 291 -6.44 -21.34 -7.84
N THR A 292 -6.47 -21.31 -6.51
CA THR A 292 -5.43 -21.88 -5.67
C THR A 292 -5.93 -23.14 -4.99
N LYS A 293 -5.20 -24.25 -5.15
CA LYS A 293 -5.56 -25.51 -4.50
C LYS A 293 -5.28 -25.41 -2.99
N LYS A 294 -6.26 -25.77 -2.15
CA LYS A 294 -6.15 -25.81 -0.67
C LYS A 294 -6.03 -24.43 -0.01
N GLN A 295 -6.72 -23.41 -0.53
CA GLN A 295 -6.80 -22.09 0.12
C GLN A 295 -7.39 -22.17 1.54
N GLY A 296 -8.09 -23.26 1.86
CA GLY A 296 -8.79 -23.45 3.12
C GLY A 296 -10.28 -23.11 3.01
N PRO A 297 -11.06 -23.30 4.08
CA PRO A 297 -12.46 -22.89 4.09
C PRO A 297 -12.57 -21.36 4.10
N ALA A 298 -13.41 -20.82 3.22
CA ALA A 298 -13.74 -19.40 3.15
C ALA A 298 -15.19 -19.16 3.57
N LEU A 299 -15.46 -18.00 4.17
CA LEU A 299 -16.81 -17.47 4.37
C LEU A 299 -17.03 -16.29 3.42
N ILE A 300 -18.06 -16.40 2.56
CA ILE A 300 -18.44 -15.37 1.60
C ILE A 300 -19.91 -15.02 1.83
N GLU A 301 -20.18 -13.87 2.44
CA GLU A 301 -21.53 -13.49 2.85
C GLU A 301 -21.89 -12.04 2.59
N HIS A 302 -23.17 -11.72 2.35
CA HIS A 302 -23.65 -10.34 2.26
C HIS A 302 -22.97 -9.45 1.21
N ASN A 303 -22.36 -10.03 0.16
CA ASN A 303 -21.77 -9.25 -0.92
C ASN A 303 -22.80 -8.92 -1.99
N THR A 304 -22.67 -7.74 -2.61
CA THR A 304 -23.38 -7.34 -3.82
C THR A 304 -22.43 -7.43 -5.01
N ILE A 305 -22.70 -8.35 -5.94
CA ILE A 305 -21.84 -8.62 -7.10
C ILE A 305 -22.66 -8.41 -8.38
N GLN A 306 -22.31 -7.39 -9.14
CA GLN A 306 -23.11 -6.98 -10.30
C GLN A 306 -22.25 -6.73 -11.53
N ASP A 307 -22.65 -7.32 -12.65
CA ASP A 307 -22.20 -6.93 -13.98
C ASP A 307 -23.35 -6.19 -14.67
N THR A 308 -23.16 -4.90 -14.93
CA THR A 308 -24.21 -4.06 -15.51
C THR A 308 -24.27 -4.14 -17.04
N THR A 309 -23.36 -4.88 -17.70
CA THR A 309 -23.34 -4.98 -19.16
C THR A 309 -24.43 -5.92 -19.70
N LYS A 310 -24.87 -5.70 -20.94
CA LYS A 310 -25.82 -6.58 -21.64
C LYS A 310 -25.33 -6.87 -23.07
N PRO A 311 -24.98 -8.14 -23.40
CA PRO A 311 -24.87 -9.29 -22.50
C PRO A 311 -23.84 -9.08 -21.37
N TYR A 312 -23.91 -9.87 -20.30
CA TYR A 312 -22.89 -9.88 -19.26
C TYR A 312 -21.51 -10.16 -19.88
N LYS A 313 -20.51 -9.38 -19.49
CA LYS A 313 -19.10 -9.57 -19.86
C LYS A 313 -18.47 -10.61 -18.93
N SER A 314 -18.85 -10.59 -17.66
CA SER A 314 -18.43 -11.54 -16.64
C SER A 314 -18.80 -12.98 -17.01
N ASP A 315 -17.92 -13.93 -16.71
CA ASP A 315 -18.21 -15.35 -16.83
C ASP A 315 -18.95 -15.86 -15.58
N TYR A 316 -18.54 -15.39 -14.41
CA TYR A 316 -19.06 -15.85 -13.12
C TYR A 316 -19.31 -14.71 -12.12
N GLY A 317 -20.25 -14.87 -11.19
CA GLY A 317 -20.32 -13.98 -10.02
C GLY A 317 -19.28 -14.39 -8.97
N ILE A 318 -19.36 -15.64 -8.50
CA ILE A 318 -18.40 -16.25 -7.58
C ILE A 318 -17.89 -17.56 -8.18
N TRP A 319 -16.57 -17.76 -8.19
CA TRP A 319 -15.96 -18.97 -8.75
C TRP A 319 -14.77 -19.46 -7.93
N THR A 320 -14.79 -20.74 -7.57
CA THR A 320 -13.59 -21.48 -7.15
C THR A 320 -13.33 -22.64 -8.11
N ALA A 321 -12.07 -22.81 -8.52
CA ALA A 321 -11.67 -23.80 -9.52
C ALA A 321 -11.52 -25.23 -8.96
N TYR A 322 -11.43 -25.40 -7.64
CA TYR A 322 -11.10 -26.69 -7.03
C TYR A 322 -12.16 -27.21 -6.08
N GLU A 323 -12.44 -28.51 -6.19
CA GLU A 323 -13.32 -29.25 -5.28
C GLU A 323 -12.80 -29.32 -3.84
N ASP A 324 -11.51 -29.14 -3.63
CA ASP A 324 -10.91 -29.11 -2.28
C ASP A 324 -11.23 -27.81 -1.52
N ASN A 325 -11.66 -26.76 -2.23
CA ASN A 325 -11.99 -25.47 -1.65
C ASN A 325 -13.46 -25.46 -1.22
N LYS A 326 -13.68 -25.79 0.06
CA LYS A 326 -15.02 -25.89 0.67
C LYS A 326 -15.42 -24.57 1.27
N TRP A 327 -16.08 -23.73 0.48
CA TRP A 327 -16.55 -22.43 0.94
C TRP A 327 -17.95 -22.50 1.56
N THR A 328 -18.25 -21.55 2.43
CA THR A 328 -19.62 -21.22 2.85
C THR A 328 -20.01 -19.94 2.13
N ILE A 329 -20.97 -20.02 1.21
CA ILE A 329 -21.42 -18.89 0.39
C ILE A 329 -22.90 -18.64 0.69
N LYS A 330 -23.21 -17.53 1.36
CA LYS A 330 -24.59 -17.27 1.77
C LYS A 330 -25.00 -15.80 1.67
N GLU A 331 -26.28 -15.57 1.44
CA GLU A 331 -26.89 -14.24 1.59
C GLU A 331 -26.23 -13.15 0.71
N ASN A 332 -25.68 -13.55 -0.44
CA ASN A 332 -25.14 -12.64 -1.45
C ASN A 332 -26.22 -12.26 -2.48
N VAL A 333 -26.09 -11.08 -3.09
CA VAL A 333 -26.90 -10.63 -4.24
C VAL A 333 -26.02 -10.63 -5.48
N ILE A 334 -26.35 -11.46 -6.47
CA ILE A 334 -25.51 -11.69 -7.65
C ILE A 334 -26.32 -11.48 -8.93
N THR A 335 -25.95 -10.46 -9.69
CA THR A 335 -26.49 -10.13 -11.01
C THR A 335 -25.33 -10.09 -12.01
N ALA A 336 -24.76 -11.28 -12.28
CA ALA A 336 -23.55 -11.46 -13.07
C ALA A 336 -23.39 -12.91 -13.52
N GLY A 337 -22.48 -13.13 -14.46
CA GLY A 337 -22.05 -14.45 -14.93
C GLY A 337 -22.82 -14.94 -16.15
N SER A 338 -22.20 -14.77 -17.33
CA SER A 338 -22.67 -15.30 -18.62
C SER A 338 -22.62 -16.83 -18.68
N ILE A 339 -21.81 -17.47 -17.84
CA ILE A 339 -21.71 -18.93 -17.71
C ILE A 339 -22.49 -19.39 -16.48
N ALA A 340 -22.20 -18.85 -15.30
CA ALA A 340 -22.93 -19.18 -14.07
C ALA A 340 -22.77 -18.10 -12.99
N ALA A 341 -23.84 -17.77 -12.26
CA ALA A 341 -23.74 -16.83 -11.14
C ALA A 341 -22.79 -17.33 -10.03
N ILE A 342 -22.80 -18.64 -9.72
CA ILE A 342 -21.89 -19.27 -8.77
C ILE A 342 -21.36 -20.60 -9.36
N LYS A 343 -20.05 -20.80 -9.33
CA LYS A 343 -19.39 -22.08 -9.63
C LYS A 343 -18.47 -22.48 -8.47
N ALA A 344 -18.98 -23.33 -7.57
CA ALA A 344 -18.27 -23.75 -6.36
C ALA A 344 -18.65 -25.20 -5.98
N PRO A 345 -18.01 -26.22 -6.60
CA PRO A 345 -18.54 -27.60 -6.65
C PRO A 345 -18.69 -28.31 -5.30
N SER A 346 -17.88 -27.94 -4.29
CA SER A 346 -17.89 -28.57 -2.96
C SER A 346 -18.31 -27.61 -1.84
N SER A 347 -18.90 -26.47 -2.19
CA SER A 347 -19.25 -25.41 -1.25
C SER A 347 -20.69 -25.50 -0.77
N THR A 348 -20.96 -24.97 0.43
CA THR A 348 -22.32 -24.84 0.96
C THR A 348 -22.93 -23.53 0.47
N LEU A 349 -24.09 -23.60 -0.18
CA LEU A 349 -24.80 -22.42 -0.71
C LEU A 349 -26.13 -22.23 0.04
N THR A 350 -26.36 -21.04 0.63
CA THR A 350 -27.57 -20.76 1.41
C THR A 350 -28.10 -19.35 1.14
N ASN A 351 -29.39 -19.18 0.81
CA ASN A 351 -30.06 -17.87 0.70
C ASN A 351 -29.39 -16.84 -0.25
N ASN A 352 -28.69 -17.27 -1.31
CA ASN A 352 -28.14 -16.35 -2.30
C ASN A 352 -29.24 -15.92 -3.30
N GLN A 353 -29.31 -14.63 -3.62
CA GLN A 353 -30.21 -14.07 -4.63
C GLN A 353 -29.48 -13.98 -5.97
N LEU A 354 -29.97 -14.68 -6.99
CA LEU A 354 -29.33 -14.80 -8.30
C LEU A 354 -30.28 -14.26 -9.39
N SER A 355 -29.80 -13.42 -10.30
CA SER A 355 -30.62 -12.81 -11.38
C SER A 355 -29.91 -12.67 -12.72
#